data_AF-A0A520EAB1-F1
#
_entry.id   AF-A0A520EAB1-F1
#
_cell.length_a   1.000
_cell.length_b   1.000
_cell.length_c   1.000
_cell.angle_alpha   90.00
_cell.angle_beta   90.00
_cell.angle_gamma   90.00
#
_symmetry.space_group_name_H-M   'P 1'
#
loop_
_entity.id
_entity.type
_entity.pdbx_description
1 polymer ?
#
loop_
_entity_poly.entity_id
_entity_poly.type
_entity_poly.pdbx_seq_one_letter_code
_entity_poly.pdbx_strand_id
1 'polypeptide(L)'
;MKRLCSIVFFIVFLGCKAQTPIRSLYTDAQNTPGAYYKDLFNDLNNFEGTWLYTNGGTSLTITLQKKVIQNYNDGYIIYYEDILVGGYSYVENNIPKINTLSQLQSNLPNSYSYHIVG
;
A
#
# COMPACT_ATOMS: atom_id res chain seq x y z
N MET A 1 25.77 28.02 35.43
CA MET A 1 24.38 27.82 34.94
C MET A 1 24.20 28.18 33.47
N LYS A 2 24.59 29.38 33.01
CA LYS A 2 24.48 29.78 31.58
C LYS A 2 25.17 28.83 30.58
N ARG A 3 26.35 28.29 30.92
CA ARG A 3 27.10 27.34 30.07
C ARG A 3 26.50 25.92 30.05
N LEU A 4 25.81 25.51 31.11
CA LEU A 4 25.11 24.22 31.15
C LEU A 4 23.85 24.25 30.27
N CYS A 5 23.11 25.37 30.27
CA CYS A 5 21.95 25.56 29.39
C CYS A 5 22.33 25.49 27.90
N SER A 6 23.51 26.00 27.52
CA SER A 6 23.98 25.94 26.12
C SER A 6 24.34 24.51 25.66
N ILE A 7 24.82 23.65 26.55
CA ILE A 7 25.17 22.25 26.22
C ILE A 7 23.90 21.42 26.01
N VAL A 8 22.87 21.63 26.84
CA VAL A 8 21.58 20.95 26.71
C VAL A 8 20.89 21.31 25.39
N PHE A 9 21.01 22.56 24.93
CA PHE A 9 20.45 23.01 23.65
C PHE A 9 21.09 22.30 22.44
N PHE A 10 22.38 21.93 22.52
CA PHE A 10 23.10 21.25 21.43
C PHE A 10 22.74 19.76 21.30
N ILE A 11 22.37 19.09 22.40
CA ILE A 11 22.04 17.65 22.41
C ILE A 11 20.68 17.38 21.75
N VAL A 12 19.75 18.34 21.77
CA VAL A 12 18.42 18.21 21.15
C VAL A 12 18.50 18.10 19.62
N PHE A 13 19.53 18.64 18.98
CA PHE A 13 19.71 18.56 17.52
C PHE A 13 20.33 17.24 17.03
N LEU A 14 20.98 16.47 17.91
CA LEU A 14 21.60 15.18 17.54
C LEU A 14 20.56 14.06 17.41
N GLY A 15 19.32 14.27 17.86
CA GLY A 15 18.23 13.31 17.80
C GLY A 15 17.37 13.38 16.53
N CYS A 16 17.78 14.15 15.51
CA CYS A 16 17.00 14.28 14.28
C CYS A 16 16.91 12.92 13.57
N LYS A 17 15.79 12.22 13.78
CA LYS A 17 15.45 11.03 12.99
C LYS A 17 15.35 11.46 11.54
N ALA A 18 16.17 10.87 10.69
CA ALA A 18 16.12 11.09 9.24
C ALA A 18 14.68 10.91 8.77
N GLN A 19 14.13 11.94 8.12
CA GLN A 19 12.80 11.89 7.53
C GLN A 19 12.76 10.75 6.51
N THR A 20 11.73 9.92 6.53
CA THR A 20 11.52 8.91 5.48
C THR A 20 11.33 9.65 4.16
N PRO A 21 12.19 9.43 3.16
CA PRO A 21 12.11 10.18 1.92
C PRO A 21 10.79 9.83 1.21
N ILE A 22 9.95 10.83 1.00
CA ILE A 22 8.75 10.69 0.18
C ILE A 22 9.18 10.83 -1.28
N ARG A 23 8.84 9.84 -2.09
CA ARG A 23 9.16 9.74 -3.51
C ARG A 23 7.90 9.53 -4.32
N SER A 24 7.95 9.84 -5.60
CA SER A 24 6.82 9.63 -6.50
C SER A 24 6.74 8.15 -6.87
N LEU A 25 5.54 7.58 -6.82
CA LEU A 25 5.28 6.22 -7.31
C LEU A 25 5.61 6.05 -8.81
N TYR A 26 5.57 7.14 -9.58
CA TYR A 26 5.60 7.09 -11.06
C TYR A 26 6.94 7.36 -11.70
N THR A 27 7.84 8.09 -11.01
CA THR A 27 9.06 8.61 -11.61
C THR A 27 10.34 8.11 -10.95
N ASP A 28 10.24 7.55 -9.75
CA ASP A 28 11.37 7.06 -8.99
C ASP A 28 11.47 5.54 -9.08
N ALA A 29 12.69 5.03 -9.29
CA ALA A 29 12.95 3.62 -9.07
C ALA A 29 12.75 3.28 -7.59
N GLN A 30 12.05 2.18 -7.31
CA GLN A 30 11.74 1.75 -5.95
C GLN A 30 12.93 1.06 -5.25
N ASN A 31 14.08 1.74 -5.20
CA ASN A 31 15.36 1.19 -4.77
C ASN A 31 16.00 1.93 -3.57
N THR A 32 15.29 2.90 -2.99
CA THR A 32 15.72 3.62 -1.78
C THR A 32 15.14 2.95 -0.52
N PRO A 33 15.98 2.35 0.35
CA PRO A 33 15.51 1.74 1.59
C PRO A 33 14.83 2.76 2.51
N GLY A 34 13.71 2.37 3.12
CA GLY A 34 12.90 3.19 4.03
C GLY A 34 12.14 4.33 3.38
N ALA A 35 12.22 4.48 2.04
CA ALA A 35 11.44 5.48 1.32
C ALA A 35 9.94 5.15 1.34
N TYR A 36 9.13 6.17 1.11
CA TYR A 36 7.70 6.05 0.88
C TYR A 36 7.37 6.52 -0.54
N TYR A 37 7.06 5.58 -1.44
CA TYR A 37 6.64 5.84 -2.81
C TYR A 37 5.13 6.11 -2.83
N LYS A 38 4.79 7.39 -2.93
CA LYS A 38 3.43 7.88 -2.78
C LYS A 38 2.78 8.09 -4.15
N ASP A 39 1.50 7.75 -4.26
CA ASP A 39 0.65 8.22 -5.35
C ASP A 39 0.34 9.71 -5.12
N LEU A 40 1.17 10.57 -5.73
CA LEU A 40 1.11 12.02 -5.55
C LEU A 40 -0.08 12.66 -6.28
N PHE A 41 -0.60 12.00 -7.32
CA PHE A 41 -1.65 12.54 -8.19
C PHE A 41 -3.02 11.94 -7.92
N ASN A 42 -3.11 10.98 -6.99
CA ASN A 42 -4.31 10.21 -6.70
C ASN A 42 -4.80 9.40 -7.91
N ASP A 43 -3.90 8.97 -8.79
CA ASP A 43 -4.30 8.23 -9.98
C ASP A 43 -4.90 6.87 -9.63
N LEU A 44 -4.48 6.27 -8.50
CA LEU A 44 -5.03 4.99 -8.03
C LEU A 44 -6.51 5.11 -7.65
N ASN A 45 -6.96 6.28 -7.22
CA ASN A 45 -8.36 6.51 -6.83
C ASN A 45 -9.32 6.32 -8.01
N ASN A 46 -8.84 6.48 -9.26
CA ASN A 46 -9.66 6.30 -10.46
C ASN A 46 -10.10 4.84 -10.68
N PHE A 47 -9.44 3.88 -10.01
CA PHE A 47 -9.72 2.45 -10.15
C PHE A 47 -10.50 1.87 -8.96
N GLU A 48 -10.63 2.63 -7.87
CA GLU A 48 -11.33 2.18 -6.67
C GLU A 48 -12.81 1.92 -6.96
N GLY A 49 -13.31 0.80 -6.48
CA GLY A 49 -14.72 0.44 -6.65
C GLY A 49 -14.96 -1.06 -6.77
N THR A 50 -16.21 -1.40 -7.01
CA THR A 50 -16.66 -2.78 -7.22
C THR A 50 -17.25 -2.92 -8.61
N TRP A 51 -16.68 -3.83 -9.39
CA TRP A 51 -17.04 -4.14 -10.76
C TRP A 51 -17.80 -5.46 -10.78
N LEU A 52 -19.01 -5.45 -11.34
CA LEU A 52 -19.89 -6.62 -11.38
C LEU A 52 -20.20 -6.98 -12.84
N TYR A 53 -19.81 -8.19 -13.22
CA TYR A 53 -20.31 -8.86 -14.41
C TYR A 53 -21.35 -9.91 -14.02
N THR A 54 -22.45 -9.99 -14.77
CA THR A 54 -23.49 -11.00 -14.58
C THR A 54 -23.98 -11.54 -15.93
N ASN A 55 -24.22 -12.84 -15.99
CA ASN A 55 -24.84 -13.51 -17.12
C ASN A 55 -25.55 -14.78 -16.64
N GLY A 56 -26.88 -14.72 -16.53
CA GLY A 56 -27.69 -15.80 -15.96
C GLY A 56 -27.24 -16.15 -14.54
N GLY A 57 -26.92 -17.43 -14.30
CA GLY A 57 -26.40 -17.92 -13.02
C GLY A 57 -24.91 -17.67 -12.79
N THR A 58 -24.21 -16.99 -13.70
CA THR A 58 -22.77 -16.70 -13.59
C THR A 58 -22.55 -15.25 -13.22
N SER A 59 -21.66 -14.98 -12.26
CA SER A 59 -21.24 -13.63 -11.90
C SER A 59 -19.77 -13.56 -11.54
N LEU A 60 -19.15 -12.41 -11.84
CA LEU A 60 -17.80 -12.05 -11.40
C LEU A 60 -17.88 -10.69 -10.74
N THR A 61 -17.52 -10.64 -9.46
CA THR A 61 -17.36 -9.40 -8.70
C THR A 61 -15.88 -9.16 -8.48
N ILE A 62 -15.38 -7.98 -8.82
CA ILE A 62 -14.01 -7.54 -8.52
C ILE A 62 -14.10 -6.28 -7.68
N THR A 63 -13.44 -6.23 -6.54
CA THR A 63 -13.35 -5.01 -5.72
C THR A 63 -11.90 -4.57 -5.69
N LEU A 64 -11.66 -3.31 -6.05
CA LEU A 64 -10.36 -2.64 -6.00
C LEU A 64 -10.39 -1.53 -4.95
N GLN A 65 -9.30 -1.42 -4.17
CA GLN A 65 -9.15 -0.44 -3.09
C GLN A 65 -7.71 0.08 -3.09
N LYS A 66 -7.55 1.38 -2.86
CA LYS A 66 -6.24 1.94 -2.59
C LYS A 66 -5.84 1.65 -1.15
N LYS A 67 -4.63 1.12 -0.96
CA LYS A 67 -3.99 1.03 0.36
C LYS A 67 -2.77 1.92 0.38
N VAL A 68 -2.63 2.69 1.46
CA VAL A 68 -1.53 3.63 1.65
C VAL A 68 -0.46 3.06 2.57
N ILE A 69 0.79 3.47 2.36
CA ILE A 69 1.95 3.11 3.22
C ILE A 69 2.03 1.59 3.44
N GLN A 70 1.84 0.80 2.40
CA GLN A 70 1.99 -0.64 2.44
C GLN A 70 3.47 -1.02 2.43
N ASN A 71 3.83 -2.05 3.19
CA ASN A 71 5.21 -2.49 3.31
C ASN A 71 5.60 -3.39 2.14
N TYR A 72 6.70 -3.07 1.48
CA TYR A 72 7.41 -3.99 0.60
C TYR A 72 8.66 -4.51 1.29
N ASN A 73 8.90 -5.81 1.18
CA ASN A 73 10.10 -6.47 1.67
C ASN A 73 10.42 -7.71 0.83
N ASP A 74 11.52 -7.67 0.08
CA ASP A 74 12.05 -8.81 -0.70
C ASP A 74 13.27 -9.48 -0.05
N GLY A 75 13.63 -9.06 1.18
CA GLY A 75 14.81 -9.51 1.90
C GLY A 75 16.09 -8.69 1.64
N TYR A 76 16.11 -7.86 0.60
CA TYR A 76 17.24 -6.99 0.25
C TYR A 76 16.91 -5.51 0.47
N ILE A 77 15.69 -5.11 0.13
CA ILE A 77 15.20 -3.76 0.31
C ILE A 77 13.85 -3.77 1.03
N ILE A 78 13.70 -2.80 1.94
CA ILE A 78 12.45 -2.52 2.62
C ILE A 78 12.06 -1.08 2.31
N TYR A 79 10.86 -0.87 1.78
CA TYR A 79 10.28 0.45 1.58
C TYR A 79 8.77 0.41 1.83
N TYR A 80 8.13 1.56 1.67
CA TYR A 80 6.68 1.71 1.76
C TYR A 80 6.13 2.29 0.46
N GLU A 81 4.91 1.95 0.11
CA GLU A 81 4.27 2.44 -1.12
C GLU A 81 2.74 2.55 -0.99
N ASP A 82 2.16 3.43 -1.79
CA ASP A 82 0.72 3.36 -2.09
C ASP A 82 0.51 2.32 -3.20
N ILE A 83 -0.46 1.43 -3.01
CA ILE A 83 -0.76 0.36 -3.96
C ILE A 83 -2.26 0.25 -4.21
N LEU A 84 -2.63 -0.26 -5.38
CA LEU A 84 -3.98 -0.68 -5.68
C LEU A 84 -4.09 -2.19 -5.41
N VAL A 85 -4.96 -2.58 -4.49
CA VAL A 85 -5.19 -3.99 -4.17
C VAL A 85 -6.59 -4.41 -4.56
N GLY A 86 -6.77 -5.68 -4.84
CA GLY A 86 -8.07 -6.22 -5.19
C GLY A 86 -8.32 -7.65 -4.76
N GLY A 87 -9.60 -7.95 -4.69
CA GLY A 87 -10.14 -9.28 -4.49
C GLY A 87 -11.25 -9.53 -5.49
N TYR A 88 -11.60 -10.79 -5.67
CA TYR A 88 -12.66 -11.19 -6.58
C TYR A 88 -13.50 -12.33 -6.03
N SER A 89 -14.73 -12.40 -6.48
CA SER A 89 -15.67 -13.48 -6.23
C SER A 89 -16.26 -13.96 -7.54
N TYR A 90 -16.21 -15.26 -7.79
CA TYR A 90 -16.73 -15.89 -9.00
C TYR A 90 -17.78 -16.94 -8.64
N VAL A 91 -18.93 -16.83 -9.28
CA VAL A 91 -20.06 -17.76 -9.19
C VAL A 91 -20.36 -18.24 -10.60
N GLU A 92 -20.58 -19.55 -10.75
CA GLU A 92 -20.90 -20.17 -12.03
C GLU A 92 -22.10 -21.10 -11.85
N ASN A 93 -23.12 -20.94 -12.67
CA ASN A 93 -24.38 -21.71 -12.56
C ASN A 93 -24.98 -21.68 -11.14
N ASN A 94 -24.94 -20.52 -10.49
CA ASN A 94 -25.35 -20.27 -9.10
C ASN A 94 -24.53 -21.00 -8.02
N ILE A 95 -23.38 -21.58 -8.39
CA ILE A 95 -22.48 -22.27 -7.46
C ILE A 95 -21.24 -21.39 -7.25
N PRO A 96 -20.97 -20.93 -6.00
CA PRO A 96 -19.74 -20.22 -5.68
C PRO A 96 -18.50 -21.06 -6.01
N LYS A 97 -17.55 -20.50 -6.74
CA LYS A 97 -16.30 -21.17 -7.11
C LYS A 97 -15.12 -20.66 -6.30
N ILE A 98 -15.07 -19.36 -6.06
CA ILE A 98 -14.00 -18.71 -5.29
C ILE A 98 -14.50 -17.37 -4.76
N ASN A 99 -14.02 -17.00 -3.57
CA ASN A 99 -14.23 -15.69 -3.00
C ASN A 99 -12.98 -15.28 -2.22
N THR A 100 -12.33 -14.22 -2.68
CA THR A 100 -11.10 -13.68 -2.07
C THR A 100 -11.33 -12.28 -1.47
N LEU A 101 -12.58 -11.79 -1.44
CA LEU A 101 -12.89 -10.42 -1.01
C LEU A 101 -12.56 -10.14 0.47
N SER A 102 -12.56 -11.17 1.32
CA SER A 102 -12.25 -11.03 2.75
C SER A 102 -10.83 -10.53 3.01
N GLN A 103 -9.88 -10.80 2.11
CA GLN A 103 -8.49 -10.36 2.27
C GLN A 103 -8.34 -8.83 2.30
N LEU A 104 -9.27 -8.11 1.65
CA LEU A 104 -9.22 -6.65 1.54
C LEU A 104 -9.39 -5.96 2.89
N GLN A 105 -10.08 -6.62 3.82
CA GLN A 105 -10.27 -6.17 5.20
C GLN A 105 -9.00 -6.30 6.05
N SER A 106 -8.00 -7.06 5.59
CA SER A 106 -6.74 -7.28 6.28
C SER A 106 -5.63 -6.37 5.74
N ASN A 107 -4.69 -6.00 6.61
CA ASN A 107 -3.40 -5.45 6.20
C ASN A 107 -2.41 -6.61 6.12
N LEU A 108 -2.07 -7.01 4.90
CA LEU A 108 -1.16 -8.12 4.66
C LEU A 108 0.29 -7.65 4.90
N PRO A 109 1.18 -8.56 5.33
CA PRO A 109 2.55 -8.19 5.73
C PRO A 109 3.42 -7.69 4.57
N ASN A 110 3.06 -7.99 3.31
CA ASN A 110 3.76 -7.51 2.13
C ASN A 110 2.75 -7.04 1.07
N SER A 111 3.03 -5.89 0.43
CA SER A 111 2.25 -5.28 -0.65
C SER A 111 1.75 -6.28 -1.70
N TYR A 112 2.56 -7.28 -2.06
CA TYR A 112 2.26 -8.23 -3.13
C TYR A 112 1.56 -9.52 -2.67
N SER A 113 1.06 -9.55 -1.43
CA SER A 113 0.35 -10.72 -0.90
C SER A 113 -1.14 -10.78 -1.27
N TYR A 114 -1.68 -9.72 -1.89
CA TYR A 114 -3.06 -9.66 -2.34
C TYR A 114 -3.26 -10.45 -3.64
N HIS A 115 -4.47 -10.97 -3.88
CA HIS A 115 -4.76 -11.72 -5.12
C HIS A 115 -4.78 -10.86 -6.37
N ILE A 116 -5.06 -9.56 -6.23
CA ILE A 116 -4.86 -8.54 -7.25
C ILE A 116 -4.03 -7.44 -6.58
N VAL A 117 -2.95 -7.02 -7.23
CA VAL A 117 -2.07 -5.95 -6.77
C VAL A 117 -1.52 -5.22 -8.00
N GLY A 118 -1.41 -3.90 -7.92
CA GLY A 118 -0.88 -3.03 -8.97
C GLY A 118 -0.37 -1.72 -8.41
#